data_AF-A0A927AZY3-F1
#
_entry.id   AF-A0A927AZY3-F1
#
_cell.length_a   1.000
_cell.length_b   1.000
_cell.length_c   1.000
_cell.angle_alpha   90.00
_cell.angle_beta   90.00
_cell.angle_gamma   90.00
#
_symmetry.space_group_name_H-M   'P 1'
#
loop_
_entity.id
_entity.type
_entity.pdbx_description
1 polymer ?
#
loop_
_entity_poly.entity_id
_entity_poly.type
_entity_poly.pdbx_seq_one_letter_code
_entity_poly.pdbx_strand_id
1 'polypeptide(L)' 'MKMPPKLTVKERQLVAHQLLEASKKPYLVRDMPRTILYLTVEQAAKRQDLIPQFGR' A
#
# COMPACT_ATOMS: atom_id res chain seq x y z
N MET A 1 12.54 -13.15 -32.62
CA MET A 1 12.05 -12.19 -31.60
C MET A 1 11.13 -12.94 -30.65
N LYS A 2 11.54 -13.18 -29.40
CA LYS A 2 10.69 -13.84 -28.39
C LYS A 2 9.70 -12.79 -27.86
N MET A 3 8.42 -12.94 -28.19
CA MET A 3 7.37 -12.10 -27.61
C MET A 3 7.32 -12.35 -26.10
N PRO A 4 7.27 -11.31 -25.26
CA PRO A 4 7.12 -11.51 -23.82
C PRO A 4 5.79 -12.23 -23.58
N PRO A 5 5.74 -13.24 -22.68
CA PRO A 5 4.52 -13.97 -22.41
C PRO A 5 3.46 -12.97 -21.95
N LYS A 6 2.31 -12.95 -22.64
CA LYS A 6 1.14 -12.16 -22.23
C LYS A 6 0.68 -12.72 -20.90
N LEU A 7 1.08 -12.07 -19.81
CA LEU A 7 0.60 -12.38 -18.46
C LEU A 7 -0.92 -12.49 -18.51
N THR A 8 -1.40 -13.64 -18.03
CA THR A 8 -2.83 -13.92 -17.87
C THR A 8 -3.43 -12.89 -16.91
N VAL A 9 -4.74 -12.68 -16.98
CA VAL A 9 -5.44 -11.70 -16.12
C VAL A 9 -5.17 -11.96 -14.63
N LYS A 10 -5.06 -13.23 -14.23
CA LYS A 10 -4.73 -13.65 -12.86
C LYS A 10 -3.31 -13.22 -12.45
N GLU A 11 -2.32 -13.41 -13.31
CA GLU A 11 -0.95 -13.02 -13.00
C GLU A 11 -0.82 -11.49 -12.88
N ARG A 12 -1.55 -10.73 -13.72
CA ARG A 12 -1.58 -9.26 -13.60
C ARG A 12 -2.20 -8.79 -12.29
N GLN A 13 -3.28 -9.44 -11.85
CA GLN A 13 -3.90 -9.15 -10.56
C GLN A 13 -2.96 -9.44 -9.39
N LEU A 14 -2.21 -10.55 -9.48
CA LEU A 14 -1.27 -10.96 -8.45
C LEU A 14 -0.09 -9.98 -8.36
N VAL A 15 0.46 -9.58 -9.51
CA VAL A 15 1.50 -8.54 -9.59
C VAL A 15 0.99 -7.19 -9.08
N ALA A 16 -0.22 -6.77 -9.49
CA ALA A 16 -0.83 -5.53 -9.00
C ALA A 16 -1.04 -5.55 -7.48
N HIS A 17 -1.48 -6.69 -6.93
CA HIS A 17 -1.61 -6.87 -5.48
C HIS A 17 -0.26 -6.79 -4.77
N GLN A 18 0.79 -7.45 -5.30
CA GLN A 18 2.13 -7.35 -4.73
C GLN A 18 2.67 -5.91 -4.75
N LEU A 19 2.44 -5.18 -5.84
CA LEU A 19 2.83 -3.77 -5.96
C LEU A 19 2.07 -2.88 -4.96
N LEU A 20 0.77 -3.13 -4.76
CA LEU A 20 -0.03 -2.43 -3.75
C LEU A 20 0.49 -2.68 -2.34
N GLU A 21 0.75 -3.94 -1.98
CA GLU A 21 1.35 -4.30 -0.69
C GLU A 21 2.71 -3.64 -0.48
N ALA A 22 3.56 -3.62 -1.52
CA ALA A 22 4.88 -2.97 -1.47
C ALA A 22 4.80 -1.44 -1.34
N SER A 23 3.71 -0.82 -1.82
CA SER A 23 3.52 0.63 -1.76
C SER A 23 3.01 1.14 -0.40
N LYS A 24 2.63 0.24 0.51
CA LYS A 24 2.12 0.62 1.83
C LYS A 24 3.20 1.31 2.64
N LYS A 25 2.80 2.40 3.30
CA LYS A 25 3.64 3.17 4.23
C LYS A 25 3.11 3.00 5.66
N PRO A 26 3.98 3.04 6.67
CA PRO A 26 3.57 3.04 8.07
C PRO A 26 2.90 4.37 8.47
N TYR A 27 1.79 4.28 9.18
CA TYR A 27 1.06 5.39 9.79
C TYR A 27 0.75 5.09 11.25
N LEU A 28 0.79 6.12 12.10
CA LEU A 28 0.34 6.01 13.50
C LEU A 28 -1.13 6.42 13.61
N VAL A 29 -1.84 5.81 14.54
CA VAL A 29 -3.21 6.19 14.88
C VAL A 29 -3.17 7.14 16.09
N ARG A 30 -3.83 8.30 15.97
CA ARG A 30 -3.82 9.38 16.97
C ARG A 30 -4.22 8.90 18.38
N ASP A 31 -5.28 8.12 18.46
CA ASP A 31 -5.83 7.62 19.73
C ASP A 31 -5.24 6.26 20.15
N MET A 32 -4.38 5.67 19.33
CA MET A 32 -3.69 4.40 19.60
C MET A 32 -2.20 4.52 19.29
N PRO A 33 -1.41 5.20 20.15
CA PRO A 33 -0.02 5.54 19.88
C PRO A 33 0.93 4.32 19.76
N ARG A 34 0.46 3.11 20.10
CA ARG A 34 1.21 1.85 19.94
C ARG A 34 0.81 1.06 18.70
N THR A 35 -0.14 1.55 17.91
CA THR A 35 -0.64 0.87 16.72
C THR A 35 -0.06 1.51 15.47
N ILE A 36 0.71 0.72 14.71
CA ILE A 36 1.24 1.10 13.40
C ILE A 36 0.42 0.38 12.33
N LEU A 37 -0.09 1.15 11.37
CA LEU A 37 -0.84 0.62 10.23
C LEU A 37 -0.05 0.82 8.94
N TYR A 38 0.07 -0.24 8.17
CA TYR A 38 0.68 -0.19 6.83
C TYR A 38 -0.44 0.03 5.82
N LEU A 39 -0.50 1.24 5.27
CA LEU A 39 -1.58 1.68 4.38
C LEU A 39 -0.99 2.28 3.11
N THR A 40 -1.68 2.13 1.99
CA THR A 40 -1.37 2.93 0.80
C THR A 40 -1.75 4.39 1.05
N VAL A 41 -1.20 5.31 0.26
CA VAL A 41 -1.53 6.75 0.37
C VAL A 41 -3.03 6.98 0.21
N GLU A 42 -3.69 6.25 -0.70
CA GLU A 42 -5.14 6.35 -0.92
C GLU A 42 -5.96 5.80 0.25
N GLN A 43 -5.49 4.73 0.91
CA GLN A 43 -6.13 4.20 2.11
C GLN A 43 -5.96 5.14 3.29
N ALA A 44 -4.78 5.75 3.44
CA ALA A 44 -4.50 6.71 4.49
C ALA A 44 -5.31 8.01 4.30
N ALA A 45 -5.49 8.47 3.06
CA ALA A 45 -6.30 9.66 2.74
C ALA A 45 -7.77 9.55 3.16
N LYS A 46 -8.29 8.32 3.30
CA LYS A 46 -9.67 8.06 3.78
C LYS A 46 -9.80 8.14 5.30
N ARG A 47 -8.70 8.32 6.02
CA ARG A 47 -8.65 8.30 7.49
C ARG A 47 -8.13 9.63 8.02
N GLN A 48 -8.88 10.22 8.95
CA GLN A 48 -8.53 11.50 9.59
C GLN A 48 -7.79 11.32 10.92
N ASP A 49 -7.78 10.09 11.44
CA ASP A 49 -7.15 9.73 12.71
C ASP A 49 -5.67 9.32 12.55
N LEU A 50 -5.13 9.37 11.33
CA LEU A 50 -3.75 9.00 11.07
C LEU A 50 -2.81 10.20 11.22
N ILE A 51 -1.68 9.94 11.89
CA ILE A 51 -0.56 10.85 11.98
C ILE A 51 0.53 10.34 11.02
N PRO A 52 0.94 11.13 10.02
CA PRO A 52 2.08 10.79 9.17
C PRO A 52 3.33 10.65 10.05
N GLN A 53 3.87 9.44 10.17
CA GLN A 53 5.01 9.19 11.07
C GLN A 53 6.34 9.72 10.48
N PHE A 54 6.40 9.98 9.16
CA PHE A 54 7.65 10.28 8.43
C PHE A 54 7.55 11.52 7.53
N GLY A 55 7.01 12.63 8.05
CA GLY A 55 7.13 13.94 7.41
C GLY A 55 8.38 14.68 7.88
N ARG A 56 9.51 14.48 7.20
CA ARG A 56 10.63 15.43 7.18
C ARG A 56 11.13 15.56 5.76
#